data_AF-A0A5C9C5W6-F1
#
_entry.id   AF-A0A5C9C5W6-F1
#
_cell.length_a   1.000
_cell.length_b   1.000
_cell.length_c   1.000
_cell.angle_alpha   90.00
_cell.angle_beta   90.00
_cell.angle_gamma   90.00
#
_symmetry.space_group_name_H-M   'P 1'
#
loop_
_entity.id
_entity.type
_entity.pdbx_description
1 polymer ?
#
loop_
_entity_poly.entity_id
_entity_poly.type
_entity_poly.pdbx_seq_one_letter_code
_entity_poly.pdbx_strand_id
1 'polypeptide(L)'
;MILAYRAYQSVTQAPYRISLDRAFNLISYVDGIWLASAPTLTVLTCPGCGCEFIAAVGTTLHPGDACPFCKLLERFHVDHRIQASYPARPPIDMTARQLGMLALFHKLSPGADGDNPTE
;
A
#
# COMPACT_ATOMS: atom_id res chain seq x y z
N MET A 1 3.07 13.09 -8.20
CA MET A 1 3.79 11.82 -8.46
C MET A 1 4.66 11.38 -7.27
N ILE A 2 5.72 12.09 -6.87
CA ILE A 2 6.63 11.63 -5.79
C ILE A 2 5.91 11.33 -4.46
N LEU A 3 4.98 12.20 -4.04
CA LEU A 3 4.18 11.97 -2.82
C LEU A 3 3.33 10.70 -2.91
N ALA A 4 2.71 10.43 -4.07
CA ALA A 4 1.95 9.21 -4.30
C ALA A 4 2.85 7.97 -4.28
N TYR A 5 4.06 8.05 -4.85
CA TYR A 5 5.02 6.95 -4.77
C TYR A 5 5.50 6.69 -3.34
N ARG A 6 5.71 7.74 -2.53
CA ARG A 6 6.00 7.58 -1.09
C ARG A 6 4.84 6.94 -0.33
N ALA A 7 3.60 7.29 -0.66
CA ALA A 7 2.42 6.63 -0.09
C ALA A 7 2.35 5.14 -0.49
N TYR A 8 2.68 4.80 -1.74
CA TYR A 8 2.84 3.41 -2.15
C TYR A 8 3.92 2.67 -1.34
N GLN A 9 5.06 3.32 -1.09
CA GLN A 9 6.13 2.75 -0.27
C GLN A 9 5.73 2.56 1.20
N SER A 10 4.87 3.40 1.76
CA SER A 10 4.46 3.25 3.18
C SER A 10 3.52 2.07 3.41
N VAL A 11 2.76 1.67 2.38
CA VAL A 11 1.81 0.55 2.47
C VAL A 11 2.38 -0.77 1.93
N THR A 12 3.52 -0.74 1.23
CA THR A 12 4.19 -1.92 0.67
C THR A 12 5.53 -2.21 1.36
N GLN A 13 5.98 -3.46 1.30
CA GLN A 13 7.28 -3.88 1.84
C GLN A 13 8.32 -3.99 0.72
N ALA A 14 9.58 -3.71 1.06
CA ALA A 14 10.69 -3.97 0.15
C ALA A 14 10.87 -5.49 -0.08
N PRO A 15 11.26 -5.92 -1.30
CA PRO A 15 11.55 -5.10 -2.47
C PRO A 15 10.26 -4.57 -3.14
N TYR A 16 10.25 -3.27 -3.45
CA TYR A 16 9.10 -2.65 -4.11
C TYR A 16 8.89 -3.23 -5.51
N ARG A 17 7.71 -3.77 -5.78
CA ARG A 17 7.39 -4.39 -7.08
C ARG A 17 7.31 -3.38 -8.22
N ILE A 18 6.96 -2.15 -7.91
CA ILE A 18 6.85 -1.05 -8.85
C ILE A 18 7.96 -0.06 -8.49
N SER A 19 8.90 0.16 -9.41
CA SER A 19 9.92 1.20 -9.26
C SER A 19 9.33 2.59 -9.52
N LEU A 20 10.06 3.64 -9.14
CA LEU A 20 9.67 5.02 -9.41
C LEU A 20 9.51 5.28 -10.92
N ASP A 21 10.44 4.78 -11.74
CA ASP A 21 10.38 4.92 -13.21
C ASP A 21 9.15 4.21 -13.78
N ARG A 22 8.82 3.03 -13.25
CA ARG A 22 7.62 2.28 -13.67
C ARG A 22 6.34 3.04 -13.28
N ALA A 23 6.30 3.63 -12.09
CA ALA A 23 5.18 4.45 -11.64
C ALA A 23 5.04 5.74 -12.46
N PHE A 24 6.16 6.39 -12.81
CA PHE A 24 6.18 7.54 -13.72
C PHE A 24 5.61 7.18 -15.09
N ASN A 25 6.12 6.10 -15.70
CA ASN A 25 5.61 5.61 -16.99
C ASN A 25 4.12 5.32 -16.91
N LEU A 26 3.66 4.68 -15.84
CA LEU A 26 2.25 4.37 -15.65
C LEU A 26 1.38 5.64 -15.69
N ILE A 27 1.75 6.67 -14.92
CA ILE A 27 1.00 7.94 -14.87
C ILE A 27 1.00 8.63 -16.23
N SER A 28 2.13 8.63 -16.95
CA SER A 28 2.19 9.16 -18.31
C SER A 28 1.14 8.55 -19.24
N TYR A 29 0.94 7.23 -19.19
CA TYR A 29 -0.01 6.53 -20.05
C TYR A 29 -1.46 6.59 -19.55
N VAL A 30 -1.68 6.89 -18.26
CA VAL A 30 -3.03 7.10 -17.70
C VAL A 30 -3.52 8.53 -18.00
N ASP A 31 -2.68 9.53 -17.80
CA ASP A 31 -3.06 10.94 -17.97
C ASP A 31 -2.84 11.43 -19.41
N GLY A 32 -2.08 10.69 -20.22
CA GLY A 32 -1.71 11.10 -21.58
C GLY A 32 -0.74 12.28 -21.59
N ILE A 33 0.23 12.28 -20.68
CA ILE A 33 1.21 13.36 -20.50
C ILE A 33 2.65 12.83 -20.49
N TRP A 34 3.60 13.72 -20.76
CA TRP A 34 5.04 13.44 -20.83
C TRP A 34 5.42 12.40 -21.90
N LEU A 35 5.40 11.11 -21.57
CA LEU A 35 5.82 10.01 -22.45
C LEU A 35 4.72 9.53 -23.41
N ALA A 36 3.48 9.97 -23.20
CA ALA A 36 2.35 9.66 -24.07
C ALA A 36 1.68 10.95 -24.54
N SER A 37 1.18 10.96 -25.77
CA SER A 37 0.43 12.09 -26.33
C SER A 37 -1.08 11.98 -26.10
N ALA A 38 -1.56 10.82 -25.65
CA ALA A 38 -2.94 10.55 -25.28
C ALA A 38 -2.99 9.41 -24.25
N PRO A 39 -4.06 9.33 -23.42
CA PRO A 39 -4.27 8.20 -22.51
C PRO A 39 -4.39 6.88 -23.28
N THR A 40 -3.61 5.88 -22.87
CA THR A 40 -3.71 4.49 -23.38
C THR A 40 -4.12 3.52 -22.28
N LEU A 41 -4.04 3.94 -21.02
CA LEU A 41 -4.49 3.20 -19.85
C LEU A 41 -5.62 3.95 -19.16
N THR A 42 -6.48 3.19 -18.47
CA THR A 42 -7.58 3.71 -17.66
C THR A 42 -7.74 2.87 -16.40
N VAL A 43 -8.43 3.42 -15.39
CA VAL A 43 -8.78 2.73 -14.16
C VAL A 43 -10.24 2.32 -14.25
N LEU A 44 -10.51 1.03 -14.09
CA LEU A 44 -11.85 0.47 -14.09
C LEU A 44 -12.18 -0.11 -12.72
N THR A 45 -13.45 -0.02 -12.32
CA THR A 45 -13.95 -0.62 -11.09
C THR A 45 -14.63 -1.95 -11.42
N CYS A 46 -14.22 -3.03 -10.75
CA CYS A 46 -14.85 -4.33 -10.94
C CYS A 46 -16.26 -4.34 -10.32
N PRO A 47 -17.32 -4.71 -11.07
CA PRO A 47 -18.68 -4.78 -10.52
C PRO A 47 -18.86 -5.91 -9.50
N GLY A 48 -18.00 -6.93 -9.51
CA GLY A 48 -18.07 -8.07 -8.58
C GLY A 48 -17.47 -7.76 -7.21
N CYS A 49 -16.24 -7.24 -7.15
CA CYS A 49 -15.53 -7.00 -5.89
C CYS A 49 -15.34 -5.53 -5.52
N GLY A 50 -15.72 -4.59 -6.38
CA GLY A 50 -15.54 -3.15 -6.17
C GLY A 50 -14.09 -2.65 -6.26
N CYS A 51 -13.11 -3.51 -6.51
CA CYS A 51 -11.72 -3.10 -6.62
C CYS A 51 -11.46 -2.35 -7.93
N GLU A 52 -10.61 -1.33 -7.85
CA GLU A 52 -10.10 -0.59 -8.99
C GLU A 52 -8.86 -1.27 -9.56
N PHE A 53 -8.79 -1.41 -10.89
CA PHE A 53 -7.66 -2.00 -11.58
C PHE A 53 -7.36 -1.26 -12.88
N ILE A 54 -6.12 -1.40 -13.35
CA ILE A 54 -5.62 -0.71 -14.54
C ILE A 54 -5.89 -1.58 -15.77
N ALA A 55 -6.45 -0.98 -16.82
CA ALA A 55 -6.77 -1.63 -18.08
C ALA A 55 -6.40 -0.73 -19.27
N ALA A 56 -6.39 -1.29 -20.48
CA ALA A 56 -6.25 -0.49 -21.69
C ALA A 56 -7.52 0.35 -21.93
N VAL A 57 -7.36 1.56 -22.46
CA VAL A 57 -8.50 2.37 -22.92
C VAL A 57 -9.32 1.56 -23.93
N GLY A 58 -10.65 1.58 -23.77
CA GLY A 58 -11.58 0.79 -24.59
C GLY A 58 -11.85 -0.63 -24.07
N THR A 59 -11.21 -1.06 -22.97
CA THR A 59 -11.56 -2.33 -22.32
C THR A 59 -12.99 -2.26 -21.77
N THR A 60 -13.84 -3.20 -22.17
CA THR A 60 -15.20 -3.36 -21.64
C THR A 60 -15.25 -4.45 -20.58
N LEU A 61 -16.01 -4.22 -19.51
CA LEU A 61 -16.26 -5.21 -18.47
C LEU A 61 -17.59 -5.90 -18.74
N HIS A 62 -17.59 -7.21 -18.95
CA HIS A 62 -18.82 -7.98 -19.08
C HIS A 62 -19.22 -8.60 -17.73
N PRO A 63 -20.53 -8.80 -17.48
CA PRO A 63 -20.99 -9.59 -16.36
C PRO A 63 -20.37 -11.00 -16.41
N GLY A 64 -19.56 -11.34 -15.40
CA GLY A 64 -18.82 -12.61 -15.33
C GLY A 64 -17.31 -12.49 -15.58
N ASP A 65 -16.82 -11.37 -16.12
CA ASP A 65 -15.39 -11.14 -16.26
C ASP A 65 -14.74 -10.87 -14.90
N ALA A 66 -13.95 -11.83 -14.42
CA ALA A 66 -13.20 -11.68 -13.19
C ALA A 66 -12.02 -10.71 -13.40
N CYS A 67 -11.99 -9.62 -12.61
CA CYS A 67 -10.88 -8.68 -12.60
C CYS A 67 -9.59 -9.35 -12.06
N PRO A 68 -8.40 -8.74 -12.23
CA PRO A 68 -7.15 -9.29 -11.73
C PRO A 68 -7.20 -9.63 -10.22
N PHE A 69 -7.91 -8.85 -9.41
CA PHE A 69 -8.07 -9.13 -7.97
C PHE A 69 -8.95 -10.35 -7.70
N CYS A 70 -10.11 -10.46 -8.35
CA CYS A 70 -10.97 -11.64 -8.24
C CYS A 70 -10.21 -12.91 -8.64
N LYS A 71 -9.50 -12.87 -9.77
CA LYS A 71 -8.67 -13.97 -10.26
C LYS A 71 -7.54 -14.33 -9.29
N LEU A 72 -6.93 -13.32 -8.66
CA LEU A 72 -5.89 -13.53 -7.66
C LEU A 72 -6.45 -14.25 -6.43
N LEU A 73 -7.59 -13.79 -5.91
CA LEU A 73 -8.24 -14.36 -4.71
C LEU A 73 -8.72 -15.78 -4.94
N GLU A 74 -9.33 -16.05 -6.09
CA GLU A 74 -9.78 -17.40 -6.48
C GLU A 74 -8.60 -18.39 -6.45
N ARG A 75 -7.45 -17.98 -6.97
CA ARG A 75 -6.25 -18.81 -7.06
C ARG A 75 -5.40 -18.83 -5.79
N PHE A 76 -5.62 -17.91 -4.85
CA PHE A 76 -4.78 -17.73 -3.67
C PHE A 76 -4.65 -19.02 -2.83
N HIS A 77 -5.72 -19.79 -2.72
CA HIS A 77 -5.74 -21.02 -1.91
C HIS A 77 -5.05 -22.22 -2.58
N VAL A 78 -4.87 -22.16 -3.91
CA VAL A 78 -4.37 -23.29 -4.71
C VAL A 78 -2.93 -23.03 -5.20
N ASP A 79 -2.56 -21.77 -5.44
CA ASP A 79 -1.25 -21.40 -5.98
C ASP A 79 -0.29 -20.90 -4.88
N HIS A 80 0.64 -21.76 -4.48
CA HIS A 80 1.69 -21.44 -3.51
C HIS A 80 2.59 -20.28 -3.93
N ARG A 81 2.73 -19.98 -5.23
CA ARG A 81 3.55 -18.85 -5.71
C ARG A 81 2.86 -17.53 -5.40
N ILE A 82 1.53 -17.50 -5.47
CA ILE A 82 0.73 -16.35 -5.06
C ILE A 82 0.84 -16.18 -3.54
N GLN A 83 0.74 -17.25 -2.76
CA GLN A 83 0.90 -17.20 -1.30
C GLN A 83 2.28 -16.66 -0.89
N ALA A 84 3.35 -17.16 -1.52
CA ALA A 84 4.71 -16.67 -1.29
C ALA A 84 4.88 -15.18 -1.66
N SER A 85 4.10 -14.72 -2.64
CA SER A 85 4.09 -13.33 -3.07
C SER A 85 3.30 -12.42 -2.13
N TYR A 86 2.33 -12.93 -1.39
CA TYR A 86 1.51 -12.13 -0.47
C TYR A 86 1.48 -12.81 0.90
N PRO A 87 2.63 -12.89 1.60
CA PRO A 87 2.70 -13.54 2.89
C PRO A 87 1.81 -12.80 3.89
N ALA A 88 1.19 -13.56 4.79
CA ALA A 88 0.41 -12.99 5.88
C ALA A 88 1.29 -12.01 6.66
N ARG A 89 0.84 -10.77 6.79
CA ARG A 89 1.53 -9.77 7.61
C ARG A 89 1.52 -10.31 9.04
N PRO A 90 2.68 -10.42 9.72
CA PRO A 90 2.67 -10.81 11.12
C PRO A 90 1.78 -9.83 11.89
N PRO A 91 0.94 -10.32 12.81
CA PRO A 91 0.10 -9.45 13.61
C PRO A 91 1.01 -8.43 14.31
N ILE A 92 0.56 -7.17 14.37
CA ILE A 92 1.28 -6.15 15.12
C ILE A 92 1.35 -6.63 16.56
N ASP A 93 2.56 -6.79 17.09
CA ASP A 93 2.75 -7.07 18.52
C ASP A 93 2.33 -5.83 19.31
N MET A 94 1.08 -5.86 19.78
CA MET A 94 0.49 -4.79 20.56
C MET A 94 1.20 -4.61 21.90
N THR A 95 1.77 -5.69 22.46
CA THR A 95 2.50 -5.65 23.72
C THR A 95 3.82 -4.90 23.55
N ALA A 96 4.59 -5.19 22.51
CA ALA A 96 5.80 -4.43 22.18
C ALA A 96 5.50 -2.94 21.92
N ARG A 97 4.38 -2.65 21.25
CA ARG A 97 3.94 -1.27 20.98
C ARG A 97 3.56 -0.52 22.26
N GLN A 98 2.81 -1.16 23.16
CA GLN A 98 2.44 -0.59 24.46
C GLN A 98 3.66 -0.31 25.32
N LEU A 99 4.62 -1.25 25.35
CA LEU A 99 5.86 -1.09 26.10
C LEU A 99 6.69 0.09 25.58
N GLY A 100 6.78 0.25 24.25
CA GLY A 100 7.44 1.39 23.62
C GLY A 100 6.79 2.73 23.96
N MET A 101 5.46 2.78 24.03
CA MET A 101 4.73 3.98 24.46
C MET A 101 5.01 4.32 25.92
N LEU A 102 4.97 3.33 26.84
CA LEU A 102 5.29 3.54 28.25
C LEU A 102 6.73 4.05 28.45
N ALA A 103 7.69 3.46 27.73
CA ALA A 103 9.08 3.91 27.77
C ALA A 103 9.24 5.35 27.27
N LEU A 104 8.49 5.75 26.25
CA LEU A 104 8.47 7.12 25.76
C LEU A 104 7.87 8.08 26.80
N PHE A 105 6.75 7.70 27.43
CA PHE A 105 6.13 8.48 28.51
C PHE A 105 7.10 8.70 29.67
N HIS A 106 7.81 7.67 30.13
CA HIS A 106 8.81 7.79 31.20
C HIS A 106 9.96 8.72 30.82
N LYS A 107 10.39 8.73 29.55
CA LYS A 107 11.43 9.65 29.06
C LYS A 107 10.96 11.10 28.94
N LEU A 108 9.67 11.30 28.68
CA LEU A 108 9.07 12.63 28.48
C LEU A 108 8.57 13.25 29.79
N SER A 109 8.45 12.48 30.87
CA SER A 109 8.14 13.03 32.19
C SER A 109 9.43 13.62 32.78
N PRO A 110 9.59 14.95 32.87
CA PRO A 110 10.69 15.53 33.63
C PRO A 110 10.44 15.20 35.10
N GLY A 111 11.48 14.82 35.83
CA GLY A 111 11.38 14.63 37.26
C GLY A 111 10.75 15.86 37.91
N ALA A 112 9.68 15.64 38.66
CA ALA A 112 9.30 16.55 39.74
C ALA A 112 10.41 16.46 40.80
N ASP A 113 11.52 17.16 40.55
CA ASP A 113 12.56 17.34 41.55
C ASP A 113 12.02 18.40 42.52
N GLY A 114 11.54 17.93 43.66
CA GLY A 114 11.13 18.80 44.76
C GLY A 114 12.37 19.45 45.35
N ASP A 115 12.48 20.76 45.17
CA ASP A 115 13.34 21.60 46.00
C ASP A 115 12.94 21.39 47.47
N ASN A 116 13.83 20.74 48.23
CA ASN A 116 13.73 20.70 49.69
C ASN A 116 14.78 21.69 50.24
N PRO A 117 14.38 22.83 50.82
CA PRO A 117 15.34 23.77 51.37
C PRO A 117 15.83 23.25 52.72
N THR A 118 17.14 22.99 52.81
CA THR A 118 17.85 22.75 54.07
C THR A 118 17.98 24.05 54.86
N GLU A 119 17.60 23.97 56.15
CA GLU A 119 17.83 24.97 57.22
C GLU A 119 19.28 25.45 57.34
#